data_AF-A0A2N3DYS6-F1
#
_entry.id   AF-A0A2N3DYS6-F1
#
_cell.length_a   1.000
_cell.length_b   1.000
_cell.length_c   1.000
_cell.angle_alpha   90.00
_cell.angle_beta   90.00
_cell.angle_gamma   90.00
#
_symmetry.space_group_name_H-M   'P 1'
#
loop_
_entity.id
_entity.type
_entity.pdbx_description
1 polymer ?
#
loop_
_entity_poly.entity_id
_entity_poly.type
_entity_poly.pdbx_seq_one_letter_code
_entity_poly.pdbx_strand_id
1 'polypeptide(L)'
;FSRHLTPVTQRWGIRTWAAIARRPRLYRAATVAAMRLVGLFGRGGRFRRLPFAASWSDWRDFPAPEGDTFQSRWAKRQRQGSGR
;
A
#
# COMPACT_ATOMS: atom_id res chain seq x y z
N PHE A 1 -1.67 -15.03 36.88
CA PHE A 1 -1.29 -13.76 36.22
C PHE A 1 -0.53 -14.06 34.93
N SER A 2 -1.24 -14.02 33.79
CA SER A 2 -0.65 -14.18 32.46
C SER A 2 0.25 -12.99 32.18
N ARG A 3 1.53 -13.22 31.88
CA ARG A 3 2.46 -12.15 31.53
C ARG A 3 2.05 -11.57 30.18
N HIS A 4 1.27 -10.49 30.21
CA HIS A 4 0.97 -9.61 29.08
C HIS A 4 2.22 -8.80 28.66
N LEU A 5 3.32 -9.48 28.41
CA LEU A 5 4.49 -8.87 27.80
C LEU A 5 4.28 -8.96 26.30
N THR A 6 3.93 -7.83 25.69
CA THR A 6 3.89 -7.66 24.24
C THR A 6 5.01 -8.48 23.60
N PRO A 7 4.67 -9.51 22.79
CA PRO A 7 5.64 -10.45 22.25
C PRO A 7 6.78 -9.68 21.60
N VAL A 8 8.01 -10.17 21.78
CA VAL A 8 9.21 -9.55 21.19
C VAL A 8 8.99 -9.32 19.68
N THR A 9 8.36 -10.28 19.00
CA THR A 9 7.94 -10.19 17.60
C THR A 9 7.07 -8.98 17.29
N GLN A 10 6.09 -8.65 18.14
CA GLN A 10 5.22 -7.49 17.94
C GLN A 10 5.98 -6.17 18.08
N ARG A 11 6.90 -6.09 19.06
CA ARG A 11 7.77 -4.91 19.23
C ARG A 11 8.69 -4.70 18.03
N TRP A 12 9.29 -5.77 17.52
CA TRP A 12 10.12 -5.72 16.31
C TRP A 12 9.29 -5.35 15.07
N GLY A 13 8.09 -5.89 14.93
CA GLY A 13 7.18 -5.54 13.83
C GLY A 13 6.87 -4.04 13.79
N ILE A 14 6.50 -3.45 14.94
CA ILE A 14 6.22 -2.01 15.04
C ILE A 14 7.48 -1.18 14.80
N ARG A 15 8.64 -1.59 15.35
CA ARG A 15 9.91 -0.86 15.14
C ARG A 15 10.32 -0.85 13.67
N THR A 16 10.23 -1.99 12.98
CA THR A 16 10.55 -2.10 11.56
C THR A 16 9.59 -1.25 10.72
N TRP A 17 8.29 -1.31 11.01
CA TRP A 17 7.30 -0.47 10.34
C TRP A 17 7.58 1.02 10.56
N ALA A 18 7.85 1.44 11.80
CA ALA A 18 8.18 2.84 12.12
C ALA A 18 9.44 3.33 11.41
N ALA A 19 10.47 2.49 11.29
CA ALA A 19 11.71 2.82 10.58
C ALA A 19 11.49 3.03 9.06
N ILE A 20 10.59 2.23 8.47
CA ILE A 20 10.21 2.36 7.06
C ILE A 20 9.31 3.59 6.86
N ALA A 21 8.30 3.78 7.72
CA ALA A 21 7.35 4.89 7.64
C ALA A 21 8.01 6.26 7.83
N ARG A 22 9.03 6.35 8.69
CA ARG A 22 9.85 7.57 8.88
C ARG A 22 10.74 7.91 7.68
N ARG A 23 10.94 7.00 6.72
CA ARG A 23 11.83 7.19 5.56
C ARG A 23 11.01 7.32 4.27
N PRO A 24 10.70 8.55 3.80
CA PRO A 24 9.77 8.77 2.70
C PRO A 24 10.19 8.10 1.38
N ARG A 25 11.49 7.95 1.11
CA ARG A 25 11.99 7.24 -0.09
C ARG A 25 11.70 5.74 -0.04
N LEU A 26 11.91 5.09 1.12
CA LEU A 26 11.60 3.67 1.30
C LEU A 26 10.09 3.44 1.28
N TYR A 27 9.33 4.31 1.94
CA TYR A 27 7.88 4.25 1.93
C TYR A 27 7.30 4.36 0.51
N ARG A 28 7.86 5.25 -0.31
CA ARG A 28 7.46 5.39 -1.72
C ARG A 28 7.80 4.14 -2.53
N ALA A 29 9.00 3.57 -2.36
CA ALA A 29 9.41 2.35 -3.05
C ALA A 29 8.52 1.15 -2.65
N ALA A 30 8.26 0.99 -1.35
CA ALA A 30 7.38 -0.05 -0.83
C ALA A 30 5.95 0.09 -1.37
N THR A 31 5.40 1.31 -1.39
CA THR A 31 4.07 1.58 -1.93
C THR A 31 3.98 1.29 -3.43
N VAL A 32 5.00 1.64 -4.22
CA VAL A 32 5.04 1.32 -5.66
C VAL A 32 5.12 -0.19 -5.88
N ALA A 33 5.92 -0.91 -5.10
CA ALA A 33 6.00 -2.37 -5.17
C ALA A 33 4.67 -3.03 -4.79
N ALA A 34 4.03 -2.55 -3.71
CA ALA A 34 2.72 -3.03 -3.29
C ALA A 34 1.65 -2.80 -4.36
N MET A 35 1.59 -1.60 -4.97
CA MET A 35 0.67 -1.30 -6.05
C MET A 35 0.91 -2.17 -7.29
N ARG A 36 2.16 -2.46 -7.64
CA ARG A 36 2.49 -3.39 -8.74
C ARG A 36 2.04 -4.82 -8.45
N LEU A 37 2.32 -5.31 -7.23
CA LEU A 37 1.86 -6.63 -6.79
C LEU A 37 0.33 -6.72 -6.83
N VAL A 38 -0.37 -5.73 -6.30
CA VAL A 38 -1.84 -5.65 -6.34
C VAL A 38 -2.34 -5.58 -7.78
N GLY A 39 -1.66 -4.84 -8.67
CA GLY A 39 -1.98 -4.78 -10.10
C GLY A 39 -1.82 -6.11 -10.83
N LEU A 40 -0.88 -6.97 -10.40
CA LEU A 40 -0.74 -8.33 -10.93
C LEU A 40 -1.92 -9.24 -10.54
N PHE A 41 -2.51 -9.01 -9.37
CA PHE A 41 -3.73 -9.72 -8.94
C PHE A 41 -5.01 -9.11 -9.54
N GLY A 42 -4.98 -7.85 -9.97
CA GLY A 42 -6.08 -7.15 -10.65
C GLY A 42 -6.14 -7.44 -12.15
N ARG A 43 -6.35 -8.68 -12.57
CA ARG A 43 -6.48 -9.03 -13.99
C ARG A 43 -7.84 -8.56 -14.53
N GLY A 44 -7.87 -7.39 -15.18
CA GLY A 44 -9.04 -6.88 -15.92
C GLY A 44 -9.88 -5.80 -15.21
N GLY A 45 -9.33 -5.06 -14.24
CA GLY A 45 -10.04 -3.90 -13.69
C GLY A 45 -11.07 -4.20 -12.58
N ARG A 46 -11.20 -5.47 -12.14
CA ARG A 46 -12.01 -5.86 -10.97
C ARG A 46 -11.22 -6.78 -10.05
N PHE A 47 -11.21 -6.48 -8.75
CA PHE A 47 -10.69 -7.38 -7.73
C PHE A 47 -11.69 -8.50 -7.49
N ARG A 48 -11.67 -9.55 -8.33
CA ARG A 48 -12.66 -10.62 -8.16
C ARG A 48 -12.47 -11.41 -6.87
N ARG A 49 -11.24 -11.53 -6.34
CA ARG A 49 -10.92 -12.03 -5.00
C ARG A 49 -9.58 -11.48 -4.52
N LEU A 50 -9.56 -10.81 -3.38
CA LEU A 50 -8.32 -10.49 -2.66
C LEU A 50 -8.03 -11.62 -1.66
N PRO A 51 -6.95 -12.41 -1.82
CA PRO A 51 -6.52 -13.28 -0.72
C PRO A 51 -6.25 -12.37 0.50
N PHE A 52 -6.79 -12.74 1.66
CA PHE A 52 -6.80 -11.94 2.91
C PHE A 52 -7.83 -10.79 3.01
N ALA A 53 -8.57 -10.47 1.95
CA ALA A 53 -9.64 -9.45 1.97
C ALA A 53 -10.94 -9.92 1.29
N ALA A 54 -11.13 -11.24 1.16
CA ALA A 54 -12.32 -11.85 0.55
C ALA A 54 -13.61 -11.37 1.24
N SER A 55 -13.61 -11.29 2.57
CA SER A 55 -14.73 -10.78 3.36
C SER A 55 -15.06 -9.29 3.15
N TRP A 56 -14.18 -8.50 2.55
CA TRP A 56 -14.44 -7.10 2.18
C TRP A 56 -14.86 -6.96 0.71
N SER A 57 -14.44 -7.89 -0.16
CA SER A 57 -14.75 -7.91 -1.59
C SER A 57 -16.02 -8.70 -1.96
N ASP A 58 -16.51 -9.59 -1.08
CA ASP A 58 -17.80 -10.28 -1.26
C ASP A 58 -19.02 -9.35 -1.11
N TRP A 59 -18.89 -8.29 -0.29
CA TRP A 59 -19.99 -7.37 -0.02
C TRP A 59 -19.89 -6.03 -0.76
N ARG A 60 -18.73 -5.74 -1.39
CA ARG A 60 -18.50 -4.51 -2.17
C ARG A 60 -17.59 -4.77 -3.37
N ASP A 61 -18.11 -4.48 -4.56
CA ASP A 61 -17.29 -4.31 -5.76
C ASP A 61 -16.33 -3.13 -5.54
N PHE A 62 -15.05 -3.41 -5.35
CA PHE A 62 -14.02 -2.36 -5.38
C PHE A 62 -13.58 -2.14 -6.83
N PRO A 63 -13.75 -0.93 -7.39
CA PRO A 63 -13.17 -0.61 -8.68
C PRO A 63 -11.66 -0.81 -8.58
N ALA A 64 -11.07 -1.50 -9.56
CA ALA A 64 -9.62 -1.58 -9.58
C ALA A 64 -9.04 -0.16 -9.69
N PRO A 65 -7.91 0.10 -9.01
CA PRO A 65 -7.27 1.40 -9.06
C PRO A 65 -6.99 1.77 -10.51
N GLU A 66 -7.60 2.85 -10.98
CA GLU A 66 -7.37 3.43 -12.29
C GLU A 66 -5.91 3.94 -12.38
N GLY A 67 -5.02 3.04 -12.80
CA GLY A 67 -3.65 3.33 -13.22
C GLY A 67 -2.84 4.17 -12.23
N ASP A 68 -2.66 5.46 -12.53
CA ASP A 68 -1.74 6.36 -11.82
C ASP A 68 -2.29 6.79 -10.44
N THR A 69 -1.52 6.52 -9.38
CA THR A 69 -1.81 6.99 -8.01
C THR A 69 -1.80 8.53 -7.93
N PHE A 70 -2.52 9.09 -6.96
CA PHE A 70 -2.52 10.54 -6.68
C PHE A 70 -1.09 11.10 -6.56
N GLN A 71 -0.19 10.38 -5.88
CA GLN A 71 1.21 10.79 -5.72
C GLN A 71 1.97 10.81 -7.06
N SER A 72 1.70 9.86 -7.96
CA SER A 72 2.26 9.83 -9.32
C SER A 72 1.80 11.04 -10.13
N ARG A 73 0.49 11.33 -10.11
CA ARG A 73 -0.11 12.49 -10.80
C ARG A 73 0.40 13.82 -10.23
N TRP A 74 0.54 13.93 -8.92
CA TRP A 74 1.07 15.12 -8.24
C TRP A 74 2.55 15.36 -8.57
N ALA A 75 3.38 14.32 -8.56
CA ALA A 75 4.78 14.43 -8.95
C ALA A 75 4.95 14.82 -10.44
N LYS A 76 4.10 14.28 -11.34
CA LYS A 76 4.06 14.72 -12.75
C LYS A 76 3.69 16.20 -12.87
N ARG A 77 2.67 16.66 -12.12
CA ARG A 77 2.24 18.07 -12.11
C ARG A 77 3.32 19.01 -11.58
N GLN A 78 4.02 18.65 -10.51
CA GLN A 78 5.15 19.42 -9.98
C GLN A 78 6.27 19.57 -11.01
N ARG A 79 6.62 18.50 -11.72
CA ARG A 79 7.62 18.55 -12.80
C ARG A 79 7.22 19.41 -13.99
N GLN A 80 5.93 19.43 -14.33
CA GLN A 80 5.41 20.29 -15.42
C GLN A 80 5.29 21.76 -14.98
N GLY A 81 5.08 22.04 -13.69
CA GLY A 81 5.00 23.39 -13.14
C GLY A 81 6.34 24.12 -13.00
N SER A 82 7.46 23.39 -12.92
CA SER A 82 8.82 23.98 -12.89
C SER A 82 9.44 24.22 -14.27
N GLY A 83 8.66 24.04 -15.35
CA GLY A 83 9.09 24.28 -16.73
C GLY A 83 8.49 25.54 -17.38
N ARG A 84 7.96 26.47 -16.57
CA ARG A 84 7.48 27.80 -17.00
C ARG A 84 8.30 28.88 -16.32
#